data_AF-A0A9D6TQM3-F1
#
_entry.id   AF-A0A9D6TQM3-F1
#
_cell.length_a   1.000
_cell.length_b   1.000
_cell.length_c   1.000
_cell.angle_alpha   90.00
_cell.angle_beta   90.00
_cell.angle_gamma   90.00
#
_symmetry.space_group_name_H-M   'P 1'
#
loop_
_entity.id
_entity.type
_entity.pdbx_description
1 polymer ?
#
loop_
_entity_poly.entity_id
_entity_poly.type
_entity_poly.pdbx_seq_one_letter_code
_entity_poly.pdbx_strand_id
1 'polypeptide(L)'
;MTGSMDKAQMAKVFERGADDCVFKDRLPDLVPAVQRALRLGEARRRLALAEEERDRLRAELEAWRFGRPRLPTVVPICAGCKKVHAPEDDWHQLEIYFRDHFNIRFSHGLCPLCLDEYSAGRA
;
A
#
# COMPACT_ATOMS: atom_id res chain seq x y z
N MET A 1 36.98 17.62 46.70
CA MET A 1 35.63 17.12 46.37
C MET A 1 35.18 17.77 45.08
N THR A 2 35.34 17.13 43.92
CA THR A 2 35.00 17.71 42.59
C THR A 2 34.05 16.80 41.78
N GLY A 3 33.25 15.97 42.46
CA GLY A 3 32.55 14.85 41.80
C GLY A 3 31.03 14.76 41.98
N SER A 4 30.36 15.58 42.81
CA SER A 4 28.90 15.50 42.94
C SER A 4 28.22 16.51 42.03
N MET A 5 27.55 16.05 40.97
CA MET A 5 26.67 16.93 40.21
C MET A 5 25.32 17.08 40.90
N ASP A 6 24.76 18.29 40.84
CA ASP A 6 23.40 18.62 41.29
C ASP A 6 22.34 18.20 40.23
N LYS A 7 21.08 18.04 40.65
CA LYS A 7 19.91 17.82 39.81
C LYS A 7 19.78 18.85 38.68
N ALA A 8 20.14 20.12 38.91
CA ALA A 8 20.13 21.12 37.83
C ALA A 8 21.17 20.83 36.74
N GLN A 9 22.29 20.20 37.09
CA GLN A 9 23.31 19.77 36.12
C GLN A 9 22.89 18.49 35.39
N MET A 10 22.16 17.58 36.05
CA MET A 10 21.53 16.43 35.39
C MET A 10 20.59 16.88 34.26
N ALA A 11 19.64 17.76 34.57
CA ALA A 11 18.63 18.22 33.62
C ALA A 11 19.25 18.78 32.33
N LYS A 12 20.31 19.59 32.46
CA LYS A 12 21.04 20.16 31.31
C LYS A 12 21.68 19.11 30.40
N VAL A 13 22.04 17.94 30.92
CA VAL A 13 22.66 16.87 30.11
C VAL A 13 21.58 16.16 29.27
N PHE A 14 20.40 15.93 29.84
CA PHE A 14 19.24 15.39 29.11
C PHE A 14 18.69 16.37 28.08
N GLU A 15 18.61 17.67 28.40
CA GLU A 15 18.20 18.73 27.46
C GLU A 15 19.12 18.80 26.22
N ARG A 16 20.38 18.38 26.37
CA ARG A 16 21.35 18.29 25.27
C ARG A 16 21.27 16.97 24.48
N GLY A 17 20.27 16.13 24.78
CA GLY A 17 20.01 14.88 24.06
C GLY A 17 20.70 13.65 24.64
N ALA A 18 21.23 13.70 25.87
CA ALA A 18 21.67 12.48 26.53
C ALA A 18 20.46 11.61 26.89
N ASP A 19 20.47 10.34 26.49
CA ASP A 19 19.44 9.36 26.86
C ASP A 19 19.64 8.84 28.31
N ASP A 20 20.88 8.79 28.80
CA ASP A 20 21.25 8.31 30.13
C ASP A 20 22.58 8.95 30.59
N CYS A 21 22.88 8.88 31.88
CA CYS A 21 24.10 9.43 32.46
C CYS A 21 24.54 8.60 33.67
N VAL A 22 25.84 8.34 33.76
CA VAL A 22 26.43 7.58 34.86
C VAL A 22 27.47 8.44 35.57
N PHE A 23 27.33 8.53 36.88
CA PHE A 23 28.22 9.34 37.69
C PHE A 23 29.52 8.60 38.03
N LYS A 24 30.59 9.37 38.23
CA LYS A 24 31.93 8.85 38.54
C LYS A 24 32.02 8.16 39.90
N ASP A 25 31.12 8.49 40.83
CA ASP A 25 30.98 7.83 42.13
C ASP A 25 30.04 6.60 42.07
N ARG A 26 29.37 6.37 40.94
CA ARG A 26 28.47 5.24 40.68
C ARG A 26 28.84 4.47 39.40
N LEU A 27 30.13 4.24 39.20
CA LEU A 27 30.63 3.46 38.08
C LEU A 27 30.05 2.04 37.95
N PRO A 28 29.64 1.33 39.01
CA PRO A 28 28.94 0.05 38.86
C PRO A 28 27.68 0.11 37.98
N ASP A 29 27.01 1.27 37.88
CA ASP A 29 25.82 1.46 37.05
C ASP A 29 26.15 1.62 35.55
N LEU A 30 27.44 1.76 35.20
CA LEU A 30 27.88 1.99 33.82
C LEU A 30 27.51 0.83 32.91
N VAL A 31 27.75 -0.41 33.34
CA VAL A 31 27.48 -1.60 32.52
C VAL A 31 25.98 -1.74 32.23
N PRO A 32 25.07 -1.66 33.23
CA PRO A 32 23.63 -1.62 32.96
C PRO A 32 23.19 -0.47 32.05
N ALA A 33 23.75 0.72 32.19
CA ALA A 33 23.43 1.88 31.34
C ALA A 33 23.83 1.65 29.88
N VAL A 34 25.04 1.15 29.63
CA VAL A 34 25.51 0.81 28.27
C VAL A 34 24.66 -0.30 27.66
N GLN A 35 24.37 -1.36 28.42
CA GLN A 35 23.50 -2.45 27.93
C GLN A 35 22.11 -1.95 27.56
N ARG A 36 21.54 -1.03 28.35
CA ARG A 36 20.25 -0.38 28.06
C ARG A 36 20.34 0.43 26.76
N ALA A 37 21.37 1.26 26.62
CA ALA A 37 21.57 2.10 25.44
C ALA A 37 21.71 1.25 24.16
N LEU A 38 22.46 0.14 24.21
CA LEU A 38 22.58 -0.80 23.10
C LEU A 38 21.21 -1.40 22.72
N ARG A 39 20.46 -1.93 23.70
CA ARG A 39 19.12 -2.49 23.45
C ARG A 39 18.15 -1.47 22.84
N LEU A 40 18.14 -0.24 23.35
CA LEU A 40 17.29 0.82 22.83
C LEU A 40 17.72 1.26 21.42
N GLY A 41 19.02 1.36 21.16
CA GLY A 41 19.56 1.67 19.84
C GLY A 41 19.21 0.60 18.81
N GLU A 42 19.32 -0.68 19.17
CA GLU A 42 18.89 -1.80 18.33
C GLU A 42 17.38 -1.80 18.07
N ALA A 43 16.57 -1.57 19.11
CA ALA A 43 15.12 -1.48 18.99
C ALA A 43 14.70 -0.32 18.07
N ARG A 44 15.31 0.86 18.21
CA ARG A 44 15.07 2.03 17.35
C ARG A 44 15.43 1.73 15.89
N ARG A 45 16.61 1.13 15.63
CA ARG A 45 17.01 0.72 14.27
C ARG A 45 16.05 -0.30 13.66
N ARG A 46 15.63 -1.30 14.45
CA ARG A 46 14.70 -2.32 14.00
C ARG A 46 13.33 -1.73 13.64
N LEU A 47 12.83 -0.80 14.47
CA LEU A 47 11.57 -0.12 14.19
C LEU A 47 11.66 0.71 12.91
N ALA A 48 12.73 1.51 12.75
CA ALA A 48 12.94 2.32 11.55
C ALA A 48 12.95 1.48 10.26
N LEU A 49 13.68 0.34 10.26
CA LEU A 49 13.71 -0.58 9.11
C LEU A 49 12.34 -1.20 8.84
N ALA A 50 11.60 -1.57 9.89
CA ALA A 50 10.26 -2.14 9.75
C ALA A 50 9.24 -1.11 9.23
N GLU A 51 9.37 0.15 9.64
CA GLU A 51 8.54 1.26 9.15
C GLU A 51 8.83 1.55 7.67
N GLU A 52 10.11 1.57 7.28
CA GLU A 52 10.51 1.75 5.87
C GLU A 52 9.95 0.63 4.99
N GLU A 53 10.11 -0.64 5.39
CA GLU A 53 9.60 -1.77 4.62
C GLU A 53 8.06 -1.77 4.56
N ARG A 54 7.39 -1.41 5.67
CA ARG A 54 5.93 -1.23 5.69
C ARG A 54 5.49 -0.18 4.67
N ASP A 55 6.18 0.96 4.63
CA ASP A 55 5.82 2.06 3.76
C ASP A 55 6.10 1.72 2.28
N ARG A 56 7.18 0.96 2.01
CA ARG A 56 7.46 0.38 0.70
C ARG A 56 6.34 -0.56 0.23
N LEU A 57 5.97 -1.55 1.05
CA LEU A 57 4.92 -2.50 0.71
C LEU A 57 3.56 -1.81 0.55
N ARG A 58 3.27 -0.79 1.36
CA ARG A 58 2.07 0.03 1.21
C ARG A 58 2.05 0.74 -0.15
N ALA A 59 3.14 1.38 -0.53
CA ALA A 59 3.24 2.06 -1.82
C ALA A 59 3.07 1.08 -3.00
N GLU A 60 3.65 -0.12 -2.91
CA GLU A 60 3.50 -1.17 -3.92
C GLU A 60 2.04 -1.65 -4.04
N LEU A 61 1.38 -1.89 -2.91
CA LEU A 61 -0.04 -2.28 -2.89
C LEU A 61 -0.96 -1.18 -3.44
N GLU A 62 -0.69 0.09 -3.09
CA GLU A 62 -1.45 1.23 -3.62
C GLU A 62 -1.24 1.35 -5.14
N ALA A 63 -0.01 1.27 -5.61
CA ALA A 63 0.29 1.28 -7.05
C ALA A 63 -0.44 0.16 -7.78
N TRP A 64 -0.47 -1.06 -7.23
CA TRP A 64 -1.22 -2.18 -7.81
C TRP A 64 -2.73 -1.93 -7.79
N ARG A 65 -3.28 -1.37 -6.70
CA ARG A 65 -4.71 -1.09 -6.54
C ARG A 65 -5.21 -0.01 -7.49
N PHE A 66 -4.41 1.02 -7.75
CA PHE A 66 -4.76 2.13 -8.62
C PHE A 66 -4.31 1.93 -10.07
N GLY A 67 -3.35 1.04 -10.32
CA GLY A 67 -2.84 0.73 -11.66
C GLY A 67 -3.74 -0.16 -12.51
N ARG A 68 -4.85 -0.69 -11.96
CA ARG A 68 -5.84 -1.44 -12.75
C ARG A 68 -6.96 -0.53 -13.23
N PRO A 69 -7.38 -0.65 -14.51
CA PRO A 69 -8.55 0.03 -15.02
C PRO A 69 -9.79 -0.33 -14.19
N ARG A 70 -10.50 0.69 -13.69
CA ARG A 70 -11.77 0.49 -12.99
C ARG A 70 -12.89 0.38 -13.99
N LEU A 71 -13.79 -0.58 -13.78
CA LEU A 71 -14.99 -0.68 -14.62
C LEU A 71 -15.76 0.65 -14.58
N PRO A 72 -16.12 1.21 -15.75
CA PRO A 72 -16.88 2.43 -15.84
C PRO A 72 -18.27 2.23 -15.26
N THR A 73 -18.80 3.24 -14.60
CA THR A 73 -20.17 3.22 -14.07
C THR A 73 -21.21 3.34 -15.19
N VAL A 74 -20.85 3.99 -16.30
CA VAL A 74 -21.70 4.15 -17.50
C VAL A 74 -20.81 3.98 -18.73
N VAL A 75 -21.27 3.17 -19.68
CA VAL A 75 -20.61 2.99 -20.99
C VAL A 75 -21.52 3.53 -22.08
N PRO A 76 -21.10 4.55 -22.85
CA PRO A 76 -21.88 5.04 -23.97
C PRO A 76 -21.92 3.96 -25.07
N ILE A 77 -23.14 3.52 -25.42
CA ILE A 77 -23.36 2.55 -26.49
C ILE A 77 -24.26 3.12 -27.57
N CYS A 78 -24.08 2.64 -28.81
CA CYS A 78 -24.96 2.96 -29.91
C CYS A 78 -26.32 2.29 -29.67
N ALA A 79 -27.40 3.06 -29.68
CA ALA A 79 -28.75 2.51 -29.53
C ALA A 79 -29.14 1.55 -30.68
N GLY A 80 -28.55 1.71 -31.86
CA GLY A 80 -28.84 0.86 -33.02
C GLY A 80 -28.04 -0.44 -33.05
N CYS A 81 -26.70 -0.34 -32.99
CA CYS A 81 -25.82 -1.50 -33.18
C CYS A 81 -25.15 -2.01 -31.89
N LYS A 82 -25.39 -1.38 -30.74
CA LYS A 82 -24.86 -1.73 -29.41
C LYS A 82 -23.32 -1.70 -29.28
N LYS A 83 -22.61 -1.12 -30.25
CA LYS A 83 -21.17 -0.83 -30.15
C LYS A 83 -20.91 0.20 -29.06
N VAL A 84 -19.76 0.10 -28.40
CA VAL A 84 -19.26 1.06 -27.42
C VAL A 84 -18.56 2.21 -28.14
N HIS A 85 -18.84 3.45 -27.74
CA HIS A 85 -18.10 4.64 -28.20
C HIS A 85 -16.85 4.82 -27.33
N ALA A 86 -15.68 4.76 -27.97
CA ALA A 86 -14.39 4.97 -27.30
C ALA A 86 -13.94 6.44 -27.41
N PRO A 87 -13.04 6.90 -26.52
CA PRO A 87 -12.55 8.28 -26.54
C PRO A 87 -11.82 8.69 -27.82
N GLU A 88 -11.25 7.75 -28.59
CA GLU A 88 -10.61 8.03 -29.90
C GLU A 88 -11.61 8.26 -31.05
N ASP A 89 -12.90 8.41 -30.74
CA ASP A 89 -14.01 8.57 -31.71
C ASP A 89 -14.29 7.32 -32.58
N ASP A 90 -13.77 6.17 -32.14
CA ASP A 90 -14.01 4.85 -32.73
C ASP A 90 -15.16 4.09 -32.04
N TRP A 91 -15.80 3.18 -32.79
CA TRP A 91 -16.90 2.33 -32.32
C TRP A 91 -16.48 0.85 -32.27
N HIS A 92 -16.41 0.29 -31.06
CA HIS A 92 -15.97 -1.09 -30.84
C HIS A 92 -17.10 -2.02 -30.44
N GLN A 93 -16.98 -3.30 -30.78
CA GLN A 93 -17.82 -4.33 -30.16
C GLN A 93 -17.56 -4.37 -28.65
N LEU A 94 -18.60 -4.74 -27.89
CA LEU A 94 -18.56 -4.74 -26.43
C LEU A 94 -17.48 -5.71 -25.91
N GLU A 95 -17.38 -6.88 -26.53
CA GLU A 95 -16.39 -7.91 -26.19
C GLU A 95 -14.96 -7.42 -26.41
N ILE A 96 -14.74 -6.64 -27.48
CA ILE A 96 -13.43 -6.06 -27.82
C ILE A 96 -13.08 -4.97 -26.81
N TYR A 97 -13.97 -4.03 -26.58
CA TYR A 97 -13.77 -2.92 -25.65
C TYR A 97 -13.44 -3.43 -24.23
N PHE A 98 -14.25 -4.35 -23.69
CA PHE A 98 -14.04 -4.82 -22.33
C PHE A 98 -12.81 -5.74 -22.19
N ARG A 99 -12.40 -6.44 -23.25
CA ARG A 99 -11.14 -7.19 -23.26
C ARG A 99 -9.94 -6.23 -23.24
N ASP A 100 -9.93 -5.24 -24.11
CA ASP A 100 -8.76 -4.39 -24.33
C ASP A 100 -8.58 -3.39 -23.17
N HIS A 101 -9.68 -2.93 -22.55
CA HIS A 101 -9.63 -1.96 -21.45
C HIS A 101 -9.71 -2.59 -20.04
N PHE A 102 -10.29 -3.79 -19.88
CA PHE A 102 -10.52 -4.40 -18.55
C PHE A 102 -10.08 -5.86 -18.43
N ASN A 103 -9.50 -6.45 -19.48
CA ASN A 103 -9.12 -7.87 -19.54
C ASN A 103 -10.28 -8.83 -19.22
N ILE A 104 -11.52 -8.42 -19.54
CA ILE A 104 -12.71 -9.27 -19.41
C ILE A 104 -12.85 -10.11 -20.69
N ARG A 105 -13.11 -11.40 -20.54
CA ARG A 105 -13.35 -12.32 -21.65
C ARG A 105 -14.78 -12.84 -21.60
N PHE A 106 -15.45 -12.83 -22.75
CA PHE A 106 -16.78 -13.39 -22.93
C PHE A 106 -16.68 -14.79 -23.52
N SER A 107 -17.53 -15.69 -23.04
CA SER A 107 -17.85 -16.94 -23.73
C SER A 107 -19.16 -16.75 -24.50
N HIS A 108 -19.29 -17.43 -25.62
CA HIS A 108 -20.52 -17.42 -26.40
C HIS A 108 -21.29 -18.72 -26.13
N GLY A 109 -22.56 -18.59 -25.73
CA GLY A 109 -23.48 -19.68 -25.51
C GLY A 109 -24.90 -19.27 -25.88
N LEU A 110 -25.76 -20.25 -26.14
CA LEU A 110 -27.18 -20.01 -26.40
C LEU A 110 -27.96 -20.23 -25.10
N CYS A 111 -28.81 -19.28 -24.73
CA CYS A 111 -29.79 -19.53 -23.66
C CYS A 111 -30.90 -20.47 -24.18
N PRO A 112 -31.70 -21.09 -23.30
CA PRO A 112 -32.76 -22.01 -23.72
C PRO A 112 -33.72 -21.41 -24.77
N LEU A 113 -34.09 -20.13 -24.63
CA LEU A 113 -34.96 -19.44 -25.59
C LEU A 113 -34.33 -19.33 -26.99
N CYS A 114 -33.07 -18.90 -27.06
CA CYS A 114 -32.37 -18.79 -28.34
C CYS A 114 -32.12 -20.17 -28.96
N LEU A 115 -31.89 -21.20 -28.14
CA LEU A 115 -31.75 -22.57 -28.61
C LEU A 115 -33.06 -23.08 -29.24
N ASP A 116 -34.20 -22.78 -28.60
CA ASP A 116 -35.54 -23.12 -29.11
C ASP A 116 -35.86 -22.38 -30.42
N GLU A 117 -35.48 -21.11 -30.54
CA GLU A 117 -35.64 -20.33 -31.79
C GLU A 117 -34.80 -20.89 -32.94
N TYR A 118 -33.51 -21.18 -32.68
CA TYR A 118 -32.61 -21.77 -33.67
C TYR A 118 -33.06 -23.16 -34.11
N SER A 119 -33.55 -23.98 -33.17
CA SER A 119 -34.06 -25.33 -33.49
C SER A 119 -35.42 -25.30 -34.17
N ALA A 120 -36.22 -24.24 -33.98
CA ALA A 120 -37.48 -24.03 -34.69
C ALA A 120 -37.32 -23.44 -36.11
N GLY A 121 -36.10 -23.25 -36.61
CA GLY A 121 -35.83 -22.77 -37.97
C GLY A 121 -36.25 -21.33 -38.23
N ARG A 122 -36.38 -20.52 -37.18
CA ARG A 122 -36.75 -19.09 -37.24
C ARG A 122 -35.50 -18.24 -37.02
N ALA A 123 -34.60 -18.21 -38.01
CA ALA A 123 -33.45 -17.31 -38.05
C ALA A 123 -33.68 -16.19 -39.08
#